data_AF-A0A5C9EPL6-F1
#
_entry.id   AF-A0A5C9EPL6-F1
#
_cell.length_a   1.000
_cell.length_b   1.000
_cell.length_c   1.000
_cell.angle_alpha   90.00
_cell.angle_beta   90.00
_cell.angle_gamma   90.00
#
_symmetry.space_group_name_H-M   'P 1'
#
loop_
_entity.id
_entity.type
_entity.pdbx_description
1 polymer ?
#
loop_
_entity_poly.entity_id
_entity_poly.type
_entity_poly.pdbx_seq_one_letter_code
_entity_poly.pdbx_strand_id
1 'polypeptide(L)' 'MSLVPKKIFFVKGKGFHQSKLASFEEALRDAGIERFNLV' A
#
# COMPACT_ATOMS: atom_id res chain seq x y z
N MET A 1 5.03 -25.95 10.23
CA MET A 1 5.05 -25.36 8.88
C MET A 1 5.48 -23.91 9.00
N SER A 2 6.48 -23.45 8.24
CA SER A 2 6.95 -22.07 8.27
C SER A 2 6.18 -21.20 7.25
N LEU A 3 5.76 -20.00 7.65
CA LEU A 3 5.10 -19.02 6.79
C LEU A 3 6.16 -18.21 6.04
N VAL A 4 6.73 -18.79 4.98
CA VAL A 4 7.74 -18.12 4.13
C VAL A 4 7.07 -17.62 2.83
N PRO A 5 7.07 -16.30 2.56
CA PRO A 5 6.55 -15.76 1.30
C PRO A 5 7.28 -16.30 0.08
N LYS A 6 6.55 -16.58 -1.00
CA LYS A 6 7.10 -17.14 -2.26
C LYS A 6 6.94 -16.22 -3.47
N LYS A 7 6.26 -15.08 -3.31
CA LYS A 7 5.91 -14.16 -4.40
C LYS A 7 6.10 -12.73 -3.93
N ILE A 8 6.51 -11.86 -4.86
CA ILE A 8 6.68 -10.42 -4.67
C ILE A 8 6.09 -9.71 -5.88
N PHE A 9 5.49 -8.55 -5.65
CA PHE A 9 4.92 -7.69 -6.68
C PHE A 9 5.33 -6.25 -6.39
N PHE A 10 5.68 -5.50 -7.44
CA PHE A 10 5.92 -4.07 -7.34
C PHE A 10 4.63 -3.33 -7.65
N VAL A 11 4.32 -2.34 -6.83
CA VAL A 11 3.21 -1.40 -7.06
C VAL A 11 3.73 0.02 -6.87
N LYS A 12 3.03 0.98 -7.46
CA LYS A 12 3.28 2.41 -7.27
C LYS A 12 1.94 3.12 -7.18
N GLY A 13 1.90 4.17 -6.38
CA GLY A 13 0.75 5.06 -6.31
C GLY A 13 1.17 6.46 -5.89
N LYS A 14 0.32 7.44 -6.18
CA LYS A 14 0.48 8.83 -5.74
C LYS A 14 -0.79 9.28 -5.03
N GLY A 15 -0.64 9.99 -3.92
CA GLY A 15 -1.75 10.58 -3.18
C GLY A 15 -1.50 12.05 -2.89
N PHE A 16 -2.55 12.86 -3.01
CA PHE A 16 -2.49 14.30 -2.77
C PHE A 16 -3.49 14.68 -1.69
N HIS A 17 -2.99 15.08 -0.53
CA HIS A 17 -3.81 15.63 0.55
C HIS A 17 -2.97 16.56 1.42
N GLN A 18 -3.62 17.51 2.10
CA GLN A 18 -2.93 18.45 2.99
C GLN A 18 -2.31 17.73 4.20
N SER A 19 -3.00 16.71 4.71
CA SER A 19 -2.51 15.87 5.79
C SER A 19 -1.70 14.70 5.26
N LYS A 20 -0.57 14.42 5.93
CA LYS A 20 0.35 13.34 5.56
C LYS A 20 -0.36 11.97 5.55
N LEU A 21 -1.17 11.68 6.57
CA LEU A 21 -1.85 10.39 6.67
C LEU A 21 -2.81 10.14 5.51
N ALA A 22 -3.66 11.11 5.16
CA ALA A 22 -4.59 10.94 4.05
C ALA A 22 -3.87 10.93 2.70
N SER A 23 -2.77 11.68 2.53
CA SER A 23 -1.96 11.61 1.30
C SER A 23 -1.32 10.22 1.13
N PHE A 24 -1.01 9.54 2.24
CA PHE A 24 -0.51 8.18 2.22
C PHE A 24 -1.62 7.18 1.88
N GLU A 25 -2.81 7.29 2.50
CA GLU A 25 -3.96 6.44 2.17
C GLU A 25 -4.38 6.55 0.70
N GLU A 26 -4.43 7.76 0.14
CA GLU A 26 -4.71 7.96 -1.29
C GLU A 26 -3.64 7.33 -2.19
N ALA A 27 -2.37 7.35 -1.79
CA ALA A 27 -1.32 6.65 -2.54
C ALA A 27 -1.48 5.12 -2.50
N LEU A 28 -1.97 4.56 -1.39
CA LEU A 28 -2.28 3.13 -1.29
C LEU A 28 -3.50 2.75 -2.15
N ARG A 29 -4.50 3.64 -2.24
CA ARG A 29 -5.68 3.48 -3.13
C ARG A 29 -5.28 3.50 -4.60
N ASP A 30 -4.45 4.46 -5.01
CA ASP A 30 -3.92 4.53 -6.38
C ASP A 30 -3.06 3.29 -6.72
N ALA A 31 -2.33 2.77 -5.73
CA ALA A 31 -1.56 1.52 -5.86
C ALA A 31 -2.42 0.24 -5.84
N GLY A 32 -3.72 0.32 -5.52
CA GLY A 32 -4.66 -0.80 -5.47
C GLY A 32 -4.42 -1.79 -4.31
N ILE A 33 -3.73 -1.35 -3.25
CA ILE A 33 -3.40 -2.19 -2.08
C ILE A 33 -4.00 -1.67 -0.76
N GLU A 34 -4.87 -0.66 -0.83
CA GLU A 34 -5.48 0.05 0.31
C GLU A 34 -6.22 -0.85 1.30
N ARG A 35 -6.73 -1.99 0.80
CA ARG A 35 -7.54 -2.93 1.58
C ARG A 35 -6.73 -3.89 2.45
N PHE A 36 -5.42 -3.89 2.31
CA PHE A 36 -4.53 -4.80 3.03
C PHE A 36 -3.82 -4.08 4.17
N ASN A 37 -3.60 -4.79 5.28
CA ASN A 37 -2.69 -4.32 6.31
C ASN A 37 -1.25 -4.53 5.84
N LEU A 38 -0.45 -3.48 5.87
CA LEU A 38 0.99 -3.54 5.65
C LEU A 38 1.66 -3.91 6.98
N VAL A 39 2.47 -4.96 6.97
CA VAL A 39 3.14 -5.55 8.14
C VAL A 39 4.63 -5.65 7.90
#